data_AF-A0A438C636-F1
#
_entry.id   AF-A0A438C636-F1
#
_cell.length_a   1.000
_cell.length_b   1.000
_cell.length_c   1.000
_cell.angle_alpha   90.00
_cell.angle_beta   90.00
_cell.angle_gamma   90.00
#
_symmetry.space_group_name_H-M   'P 1'
#
loop_
_entity.id
_entity.type
_entity.pdbx_description
1 polymer ?
#
loop_
_entity_poly.entity_id
_entity_poly.type
_entity_poly.pdbx_seq_one_letter_code
_entity_poly.pdbx_strand_id
1 'polypeptide(L)' 'MGEDTRHNFTDHLYRTLNRKGIRTIREDEELPREEIAAELLKAIEESRIYLIILSENYARSRWCLEELTNIMD' A
#
# COMPACT_ATOMS: atom_id res chain seq x y z
N MET A 1 -3.83 -1.30 -5.23
CA MET A 1 -2.57 -1.90 -5.74
C MET A 1 -2.82 -3.13 -6.61
N GLY A 2 -2.13 -3.20 -7.76
CA GLY A 2 -2.38 -4.15 -8.84
C GLY A 2 -2.49 -5.62 -8.44
N GLU A 3 -3.50 -6.29 -9.02
CA GLU A 3 -3.74 -7.73 -8.95
C GLU A 3 -2.46 -8.57 -9.09
N ASP A 4 -1.49 -8.10 -9.89
CA ASP A 4 -0.23 -8.79 -10.18
C ASP A 4 0.57 -9.24 -8.94
N THR A 5 0.57 -8.43 -7.87
CA THR A 5 1.41 -8.68 -6.68
C THR A 5 0.59 -8.98 -5.44
N ARG A 6 -0.71 -8.64 -5.46
CA ARG A 6 -1.64 -8.72 -4.32
C ARG A 6 -1.77 -10.13 -3.75
N HIS A 7 -1.75 -11.16 -4.59
CA HIS A 7 -1.92 -12.55 -4.16
C HIS A 7 -0.63 -13.36 -4.01
N ASN A 8 0.52 -12.76 -4.33
CA ASN A 8 1.79 -13.46 -4.36
C ASN A 8 2.76 -12.82 -3.34
N PHE A 9 3.71 -12.04 -3.84
CA PHE A 9 4.78 -11.47 -3.03
C PHE A 9 4.27 -10.56 -1.90
N THR A 10 3.33 -9.66 -2.21
CA THR A 10 2.85 -8.65 -1.25
C THR A 10 2.09 -9.28 -0.09
N ASP A 11 1.30 -10.34 -0.33
CA ASP A 11 0.61 -11.07 0.74
C ASP A 11 1.59 -11.83 1.64
N HIS A 12 2.59 -12.51 1.06
CA HIS A 12 3.63 -13.17 1.84
C HIS A 12 4.44 -12.20 2.70
N LEU A 13 4.80 -11.04 2.14
CA LEU A 13 5.51 -9.99 2.86
C LEU A 13 4.67 -9.46 4.03
N TYR A 14 3.41 -9.09 3.77
CA TYR A 14 2.46 -8.61 4.77
C TYR A 14 2.31 -9.60 5.93
N ARG A 15 2.06 -10.88 5.63
CA ARG A 15 1.93 -11.93 6.66
C ARG A 15 3.21 -12.10 7.46
N THR A 16 4.38 -11.99 6.82
CA THR A 16 5.68 -12.16 7.49
C THR A 16 5.96 -11.01 8.44
N LEU A 17 5.71 -9.76 8.02
CA LEU A 17 5.88 -8.58 8.87
C LEU A 17 4.96 -8.64 10.10
N ASN A 18 3.69 -8.98 9.90
CA ASN A 18 2.75 -9.15 11.01
C ASN A 18 3.17 -10.28 11.96
N ARG A 19 3.65 -11.43 11.44
CA ARG A 19 4.20 -12.52 12.28
C ARG A 19 5.43 -12.10 13.07
N LYS A 20 6.18 -11.10 12.61
CA LYS A 20 7.33 -10.51 13.31
C LYS A 20 6.93 -9.39 14.29
N GLY A 21 5.64 -9.12 14.45
CA GLY A 21 5.12 -8.07 15.34
C GLY A 21 5.24 -6.66 14.75
N ILE A 22 5.52 -6.53 13.46
CA ILE A 22 5.58 -5.25 12.76
C ILE A 22 4.17 -4.94 12.26
N ARG A 23 3.50 -3.98 12.90
CA ARG A 23 2.20 -3.47 12.44
C ARG A 23 2.37 -2.93 11.02
N THR A 24 1.78 -3.63 10.07
CA THR A 24 1.82 -3.29 8.65
C THR A 24 0.43 -2.90 8.20
N ILE A 25 0.32 -1.77 7.50
CA ILE A 25 -0.91 -1.34 6.85
C ILE A 25 -0.75 -1.65 5.37
N ARG A 26 -1.75 -2.28 4.76
CA ARG A 26 -1.81 -2.57 3.33
C ARG A 26 -3.10 -1.95 2.83
N GLU A 27 -3.03 -1.13 1.79
CA GLU A 27 -4.25 -0.58 1.19
C GLU A 27 -5.12 -1.71 0.64
N ASP A 28 -6.37 -1.72 1.11
CA ASP A 28 -7.39 -2.65 0.65
C ASP A 28 -8.26 -1.94 -0.39
N GLU A 29 -8.19 -2.41 -1.64
CA GLU A 29 -9.03 -1.85 -2.73
C GLU A 29 -10.53 -2.14 -2.56
N GLU A 30 -10.95 -2.87 -1.52
CA GLU A 30 -12.34 -3.21 -1.27
C GLU A 30 -13.13 -2.11 -0.53
N LEU A 31 -12.47 -1.07 -0.03
CA LEU A 31 -13.13 0.06 0.64
C LEU A 31 -13.55 1.18 -0.34
N PRO A 32 -14.60 1.96 -0.02
CA PRO A 32 -14.98 3.14 -0.79
C PRO A 32 -13.84 4.15 -0.91
N ARG A 33 -13.68 4.76 -2.09
CA ARG A 33 -12.58 5.67 -2.46
C ARG A 33 -12.32 6.82 -1.48
N GLU A 34 -13.38 7.32 -0.86
CA GLU A 34 -13.32 8.44 0.09
C GLU A 34 -12.76 8.01 1.46
N GLU A 35 -13.06 6.78 1.88
CA GLU A 35 -12.56 6.20 3.13
C GLU A 35 -11.09 5.81 2.99
N ILE A 36 -10.69 5.26 1.82
CA ILE A 36 -9.31 4.91 1.52
C ILE A 36 -8.39 6.13 1.60
N ALA A 37 -8.79 7.29 1.05
CA ALA A 37 -7.93 8.47 1.03
C ALA A 37 -7.61 9.01 2.44
N ALA A 38 -8.61 9.04 3.33
CA ALA A 38 -8.41 9.51 4.70
C ALA A 38 -7.57 8.52 5.54
N GLU A 39 -7.83 7.22 5.38
CA GLU A 39 -7.04 6.19 6.06
C GLU A 39 -5.60 6.12 5.54
N LEU A 40 -5.39 6.30 4.24
CA LEU A 40 -4.07 6.36 3.63
C LEU A 40 -3.25 7.53 4.19
N LEU A 41 -3.81 8.75 4.21
CA LEU A 41 -3.10 9.92 4.73
C LEU A 41 -2.71 9.73 6.19
N LYS A 42 -3.62 9.21 7.02
CA LYS A 42 -3.34 8.89 8.41
C LYS A 42 -2.26 7.80 8.53
N ALA A 43 -2.33 6.76 7.71
CA ALA A 43 -1.34 5.70 7.68
C ALA A 43 0.04 6.22 7.29
N ILE A 44 0.11 7.18 6.36
CA ILE A 44 1.34 7.88 5.99
C ILE A 44 1.87 8.64 7.22
N GLU A 45 1.10 9.54 7.80
CA GLU A 45 1.53 10.32 8.97
C GLU A 45 2.00 9.47 10.17
N GLU A 46 1.37 8.33 10.42
CA GLU A 46 1.72 7.42 11.53
C GLU A 46 2.88 6.45 11.21
N SER A 47 3.27 6.32 9.94
CA SER A 47 4.25 5.32 9.50
C SER A 47 5.68 5.81 9.62
N ARG A 48 6.57 4.92 10.08
CA ARG A 48 8.03 5.17 10.15
C ARG A 48 8.80 4.66 8.94
N ILE A 49 8.21 3.72 8.20
CA ILE A 49 8.84 3.03 7.07
C ILE A 49 7.77 2.81 6.02
N TYR A 50 8.10 3.12 4.76
CA TYR A 50 7.27 2.86 3.60
C TYR A 50 7.89 1.77 2.75
N LEU A 51 7.08 0.80 2.33
CA LEU A 51 7.50 -0.29 1.44
C LEU A 51 6.74 -0.17 0.13
N ILE A 52 7.41 0.40 -0.88
CA ILE A 52 6.83 0.63 -2.21
C ILE A 52 7.17 -0.57 -3.11
N ILE A 53 6.14 -1.29 -3.55
CA ILE A 53 6.30 -2.49 -4.39
C ILE A 53 5.99 -2.12 -5.84
N LEU A 54 7.04 -1.93 -6.63
CA LEU A 54 6.93 -1.62 -8.05
C LEU A 54 6.71 -2.91 -8.86
N SER A 55 5.57 -3.00 -9.55
CA SER A 55 5.27 -4.03 -10.54
C SER A 55 5.23 -3.46 -11.95
N GLU A 56 5.16 -4.32 -12.97
CA GLU A 56 5.07 -3.89 -14.37
C GLU A 56 3.88 -2.94 -14.62
N ASN A 57 2.75 -3.18 -13.95
CA ASN A 57 1.55 -2.36 -14.08
C ASN A 57 1.49 -1.18 -13.10
N TYR A 58 2.48 -0.98 -12.23
CA TYR A 58 2.47 0.08 -11.23
C TYR A 58 2.29 1.46 -11.87
N ALA A 59 3.12 1.78 -12.87
CA ALA A 59 3.05 3.05 -13.58
C ALA A 59 1.86 3.18 -14.54
N ARG A 60 1.11 2.09 -14.78
CA ARG A 60 -0.14 2.12 -15.55
C ARG A 60 -1.34 2.50 -14.69
N SER A 61 -1.23 2.39 -13.36
CA SER A 61 -2.27 2.80 -12.42
C SER A 61 -2.06 4.26 -12.01
N ARG A 62 -2.94 5.15 -12.46
CA ARG A 62 -2.97 6.56 -11.99
C ARG A 62 -3.00 6.63 -10.46
N TRP A 63 -3.75 5.72 -9.84
CA TRP A 63 -3.89 5.64 -8.39
C TRP A 63 -2.56 5.32 -7.70
N CYS A 64 -1.80 4.34 -8.20
CA CYS A 64 -0.48 4.02 -7.64
C CYS A 64 0.51 5.19 -7.76
N LEU A 65 0.40 6.02 -8.80
CA LEU A 65 1.23 7.21 -8.95
C LEU A 65 0.80 8.36 -8.03
N GLU A 66 -0.50 8.51 -7.77
CA GLU A 66 -1.03 9.45 -6.78
C GLU A 66 -0.59 9.07 -5.36
N GLU A 67 -0.72 7.79 -4.99
CA GLU A 67 -0.19 7.25 -3.73
C GLU A 67 1.31 7.55 -3.57
N LEU A 68 2.11 7.27 -4.61
CA LEU A 68 3.54 7.54 -4.61
C LEU A 68 3.86 9.01 -4.34
N THR A 69 3.10 9.92 -4.95
CA THR A 69 3.27 11.36 -4.78
C THR A 69 2.99 11.76 -3.33
N ASN A 70 1.89 11.29 -2.75
CA ASN A 70 1.53 11.57 -1.35
C ASN A 70 2.56 11.04 -0.34
N ILE A 71 3.28 9.96 -0.64
CA ILE A 71 4.35 9.43 0.21
C ILE A 71 5.64 10.25 0.09
N MET A 72 5.88 10.85 -1.08
CA MET A 72 7.13 11.56 -1.39
C MET A 72 7.11 13.06 -1.06
N ASP A 73 5.93 13.63 -0.82
CA ASP A 73 5.73 15.01 -0.34
C ASP A 73 6.12 15.17 1.13
#